data_AF-A0AAV5M9A3-F1
#
_entry.id   AF-A0AAV5M9A3-F1
#
_cell.length_a   1.000
_cell.length_b   1.000
_cell.length_c   1.000
_cell.angle_alpha   90.00
_cell.angle_beta   90.00
_cell.angle_gamma   90.00
#
_symmetry.space_group_name_H-M   'P 1'
#
loop_
_entity.id
_entity.type
_entity.pdbx_description
1 polymer ?
#
loop_
_entity_poly.entity_id
_entity_poly.type
_entity_poly.pdbx_seq_one_letter_code
_entity_poly.pdbx_strand_id
1 'polypeptide(L)'
;MKAIKEKILSLNYEDHMAEIETADAQDSYEKGVIVLVTRCLIAKDNVRKNFTQTFFLAPQDNSYFIFSDVFRYIGDGKSKINSVPANGINENTSPSALAPELGLGS
;
A
#
# COMPACT_ATOMS: atom_id res chain seq x y z
N MET A 1 13.26 24.16 -4.91
CA MET A 1 12.69 23.70 -3.61
C MET A 1 11.28 24.22 -3.32
N LYS A 2 11.00 25.54 -3.44
CA LYS A 2 9.73 26.17 -3.02
C LYS A 2 8.47 25.50 -3.63
N ALA A 3 8.47 25.25 -4.94
CA ALA A 3 7.31 24.67 -5.63
C ALA A 3 6.94 23.24 -5.16
N ILE A 4 7.93 22.39 -4.84
CA ILE A 4 7.66 21.02 -4.34
C ILE A 4 7.01 21.09 -2.96
N LYS A 5 7.54 21.93 -2.06
CA LYS A 5 6.98 22.13 -0.73
C LYS A 5 5.53 22.65 -0.82
N GLU A 6 5.30 23.66 -1.64
CA GLU A 6 3.96 24.21 -1.87
C GLU A 6 3.00 23.16 -2.43
N LYS A 7 3.47 22.32 -3.37
CA LYS A 7 2.66 21.24 -3.91
C LYS A 7 2.29 20.21 -2.84
N ILE A 8 3.23 19.76 -2.02
CA ILE A 8 2.98 18.79 -0.94
C ILE A 8 1.96 19.36 0.05
N LEU A 9 2.13 20.62 0.48
CA LEU A 9 1.20 21.29 1.39
C LEU A 9 -0.21 21.43 0.76
N SER A 10 -0.30 21.72 -0.54
CA SER A 10 -1.59 21.85 -1.25
C SER A 10 -2.41 20.55 -1.31
N LEU A 11 -1.78 19.39 -1.12
CA LEU A 11 -2.48 18.09 -1.14
C LEU A 11 -3.23 17.80 0.17
N ASN A 12 -2.94 18.54 1.25
CA ASN A 12 -3.66 18.50 2.52
C ASN A 12 -3.85 17.08 3.09
N TYR A 13 -2.79 16.27 3.07
CA TYR A 13 -2.79 14.90 3.56
C TYR A 13 -2.59 14.78 5.09
N GLU A 14 -2.54 15.87 5.84
CA GLU A 14 -2.29 15.86 7.30
C GLU A 14 -3.27 14.96 8.07
N ASP A 15 -4.50 14.85 7.55
CA ASP A 15 -5.58 14.06 8.12
C ASP A 15 -5.80 12.70 7.45
N HIS A 16 -4.92 12.31 6.52
CA HIS A 16 -5.02 11.05 5.80
C HIS A 16 -4.11 9.99 6.43
N MET A 17 -4.63 8.77 6.55
CA MET A 17 -3.81 7.62 6.92
C MET A 17 -3.25 6.97 5.64
N ALA A 18 -1.96 6.68 5.61
CA ALA A 18 -1.31 6.00 4.49
C ALA A 18 -0.93 4.57 4.90
N GLU A 19 -1.59 3.58 4.31
CA GLU A 19 -1.24 2.16 4.47
C GLU A 19 -0.28 1.74 3.35
N ILE A 20 0.81 1.07 3.70
CA ILE A 20 1.75 0.49 2.73
C ILE A 20 1.27 -0.91 2.37
N GLU A 21 1.10 -1.18 1.09
CA GLU A 21 0.80 -2.52 0.59
C GLU A 21 2.09 -3.24 0.18
N THR A 22 2.91 -2.60 -0.66
CA THR A 22 4.22 -3.12 -1.07
C THR A 22 5.27 -2.01 -1.12
N ALA A 23 6.52 -2.40 -0.90
CA ALA A 23 7.69 -1.54 -1.09
C ALA A 23 8.83 -2.40 -1.61
N ASP A 24 9.18 -2.18 -2.87
CA ASP A 24 10.22 -2.92 -3.56
C ASP A 24 11.36 -1.95 -3.90
N ALA A 25 12.61 -2.41 -3.78
CA ALA A 25 13.79 -1.62 -4.08
C ALA A 25 14.76 -2.40 -4.96
N GLN A 26 15.35 -1.71 -5.94
CA GLN A 26 16.31 -2.29 -6.87
C GLN A 26 17.46 -1.34 -7.13
N ASP A 27 18.69 -1.85 -7.06
CA ASP A 27 19.87 -1.13 -7.50
C ASP A 27 19.74 -0.73 -8.98
N SER A 28 20.23 0.47 -9.29
CA SER A 28 20.06 1.11 -10.58
C SER A 28 21.36 1.79 -11.03
N TYR A 29 21.28 2.57 -12.11
CA TYR A 29 22.39 3.28 -12.70
C TYR A 29 23.08 4.23 -11.70
N GLU A 30 24.41 4.37 -11.79
CA GLU A 30 25.25 5.26 -10.95
C GLU A 30 25.07 5.06 -9.43
N LYS A 31 24.93 3.79 -9.00
CA LYS A 31 24.67 3.43 -7.59
C LYS A 31 23.36 4.03 -7.05
N GLY A 32 22.48 4.47 -7.94
CA GLY A 32 21.14 4.88 -7.56
C GLY A 32 20.27 3.69 -7.20
N VAL A 33 19.13 3.95 -6.58
CA VAL A 33 18.14 2.94 -6.21
C VAL A 33 16.78 3.38 -6.74
N ILE A 34 16.10 2.48 -7.45
CA ILE A 34 14.69 2.66 -7.80
C ILE A 34 13.86 2.03 -6.69
N VAL A 35 12.91 2.79 -6.15
CA VAL A 35 11.96 2.31 -5.15
C VAL A 35 10.56 2.41 -5.73
N LEU A 36 9.83 1.29 -5.77
CA LEU A 36 8.44 1.23 -6.16
C LEU A 36 7.58 0.94 -4.94
N VAL A 37 6.63 1.82 -4.66
CA VAL A 37 5.72 1.69 -3.53
C VAL A 37 4.29 1.60 -4.04
N THR A 38 3.53 0.66 -3.52
CA THR A 38 2.07 0.61 -3.67
C THR A 38 1.45 0.88 -2.31
N ARG A 39 0.51 1.83 -2.25
CA ARG A 39 -0.10 2.29 -0.99
C ARG A 39 -1.58 2.61 -1.17
N CYS A 40 -2.28 2.69 -0.04
CA CYS A 40 -3.64 3.20 0.04
C CYS A 40 -3.69 4.45 0.95
N LEU A 41 -4.22 5.56 0.44
CA LEU A 41 -4.61 6.74 1.23
C LEU A 41 -6.05 6.56 1.72
N ILE A 42 -6.24 6.68 3.02
CA ILE A 42 -7.56 6.68 3.68
C ILE A 42 -7.83 8.08 4.18
N ALA A 43 -8.85 8.73 3.61
CA ALA A 43 -9.32 10.03 4.06
C ALA A 43 -10.24 9.91 5.28
N LYS A 44 -10.50 11.02 5.97
CA LYS A 44 -11.40 11.10 7.16
C LYS A 44 -12.80 10.52 6.95
N ASP A 45 -13.30 10.54 5.71
CA ASP A 45 -14.60 9.99 5.32
C ASP A 45 -14.54 8.48 4.98
N ASN A 46 -13.45 7.79 5.38
CA ASN A 46 -13.15 6.40 5.05
C ASN A 46 -13.08 6.10 3.54
N VAL A 47 -12.89 7.13 2.71
CA VAL A 47 -12.62 6.94 1.29
C VAL A 47 -11.20 6.44 1.10
N ARG A 48 -11.08 5.28 0.45
CA ARG A 48 -9.80 4.68 0.07
C ARG A 48 -9.41 5.09 -1.35
N LYS A 49 -8.16 5.50 -1.50
CA LYS A 49 -7.52 5.83 -2.78
C LYS A 49 -6.18 5.12 -2.87
N ASN A 50 -6.12 4.12 -3.74
CA ASN A 50 -4.88 3.42 -4.01
C ASN A 50 -4.00 4.27 -4.91
N PHE A 51 -2.70 4.21 -4.70
CA PHE A 51 -1.72 4.89 -5.51
C PHE A 51 -0.43 4.08 -5.59
N THR A 52 0.32 4.34 -6.64
CA THR A 52 1.71 3.93 -6.75
C THR A 52 2.59 5.16 -6.75
N GLN A 53 3.76 5.03 -6.12
CA GLN A 53 4.78 6.07 -6.10
C GLN A 53 6.13 5.43 -6.41
N THR A 54 6.87 6.03 -7.34
CA THR A 54 8.21 5.60 -7.70
C THR A 54 9.20 6.69 -7.34
N PHE A 55 10.24 6.30 -6.62
CA PHE A 55 11.38 7.17 -6.31
C PHE A 55 12.60 6.69 -7.08
N PHE A 56 13.38 7.64 -7.59
CA PHE A 56 14.79 7.38 -7.92
C PHE A 56 15.64 8.08 -6.87
N LEU A 57 16.35 7.28 -6.07
CA LEU A 57 17.30 7.74 -5.07
C LEU A 57 18.69 7.83 -5.71
N ALA A 58 19.29 9.00 -5.69
CA ALA A 58 20.66 9.21 -6.17
C ALA A 58 21.60 9.44 -4.98
N PRO A 59 22.84 8.90 -5.02
CA PRO A 59 23.81 9.14 -3.96
C PRO A 59 24.16 10.64 -3.83
N GLN A 60 24.30 11.11 -2.59
CA GLN A 60 24.84 12.43 -2.25
C GLN A 60 25.69 12.32 -0.98
N ASP A 61 27.00 12.49 -1.14
CA ASP A 61 28.01 12.26 -0.10
C ASP A 61 27.81 10.89 0.59
N ASN A 62 27.53 10.89 1.89
CA ASN A 62 27.25 9.69 2.69
C ASN A 62 25.74 9.40 2.84
N SER A 63 24.91 9.89 1.92
CA SER A 63 23.45 9.80 1.98
C SER A 63 22.85 9.61 0.58
N TYR A 64 21.51 9.62 0.50
CA TYR A 64 20.77 9.65 -0.75
C TYR A 64 19.80 10.83 -0.76
N PHE A 65 19.55 11.40 -1.93
CA PHE A 65 18.45 12.32 -2.16
C PHE A 65 17.47 11.75 -3.19
N ILE A 66 16.22 12.20 -3.11
CA ILE A 66 15.20 11.85 -4.10
C ILE A 66 15.45 12.71 -5.34
N PHE A 67 15.99 12.09 -6.40
CA PHE A 67 16.20 12.75 -7.68
C PHE A 67 14.89 12.86 -8.47
N SER A 68 14.05 11.82 -8.42
CA SER A 68 12.73 11.80 -9.05
C SER A 68 11.69 11.21 -8.11
N ASP A 69 10.50 11.82 -8.10
CA ASP A 69 9.30 11.36 -7.39
C ASP A 69 8.12 11.38 -8.38
N VAL A 70 7.64 10.20 -8.75
CA VAL A 70 6.49 10.03 -9.64
C VAL A 70 5.35 9.38 -8.87
N PHE A 71 4.27 10.12 -8.70
CA PHE A 71 3.06 9.67 -8.00
C PHE A 71 1.90 9.47 -8.98
N ARG A 72 1.14 8.38 -8.82
CA ARG A 72 -0.06 8.12 -9.63
C ARG A 72 -1.14 7.40 -8.82
N TYR A 73 -2.34 7.96 -8.81
CA TYR A 73 -3.53 7.24 -8.33
C TYR A 73 -3.89 6.08 -9.26
N ILE A 74 -4.40 5.00 -8.65
CA ILE A 74 -4.86 3.79 -9.36
C ILE A 74 -6.39 3.75 -9.31
N GLY A 75 -7.02 3.59 -10.48
CA GLY A 75 -8.48 3.52 -10.63
C GLY A 75 -9.18 4.90 -10.66
N ASP A 76 -10.49 4.87 -10.91
CA ASP A 76 -11.29 6.07 -11.22
C ASP A 76 -11.70 6.89 -9.98
N GLY A 77 -11.17 6.51 -8.81
CA GLY A 77 -11.33 7.25 -7.56
C GLY A 77 -12.58 6.84 -6.77
N LYS A 78 -12.28 6.42 -5.52
CA LYS A 78 -13.20 6.26 -4.38
C LYS A 78 -13.93 4.92 -4.33
N SER A 79 -13.31 3.93 -3.70
CA SER A 79 -14.07 2.90 -2.99
C SER A 79 -14.44 3.45 -1.62
N LYS A 80 -15.74 3.63 -1.36
CA LYS A 80 -16.24 3.86 0.00
C LYS A 80 -16.32 2.50 0.67
N ILE A 81 -15.65 2.32 1.81
CA ILE A 81 -15.96 1.16 2.64
C ILE A 81 -17.34 1.44 3.25
N ASN A 82 -18.36 0.69 2.81
CA ASN A 82 -19.56 0.55 3.61
C ASN A 82 -19.13 -0.24 4.86
N SER A 83 -19.10 0.42 6.02
CA SER A 83 -18.98 -0.28 7.29
C SER A 83 -20.19 -1.21 7.42
N VAL A 84 -20.01 -2.49 7.10
CA VAL A 84 -20.97 -3.53 7.48
C VAL A 84 -21.01 -3.49 9.02
N PRO A 85 -22.17 -3.27 9.67
CA PRO A 85 -22.26 -3.50 11.09
C PRO A 85 -22.05 -5.01 11.27
N ALA A 86 -20.97 -5.39 11.95
CA ALA A 86 -20.80 -6.74 12.44
C ALA A 86 -21.90 -6.99 13.49
N ASN A 87 -23.07 -7.43 13.04
CA ASN A 87 -24.06 -8.01 13.93
C ASN A 87 -24.97 -8.99 13.19
N GLY A 88 -24.83 -10.27 13.58
CA GLY A 88 -25.90 -11.26 13.48
C GLY A 88 -25.55 -12.50 12.67
N ILE A 89 -25.85 -13.66 13.29
CA ILE A 89 -25.92 -15.04 12.77
C ILE A 89 -24.63 -15.85 13.01
N ASN A 90 -24.59 -16.98 13.73
CA ASN A 90 -25.35 -17.62 14.81
C ASN A 90 -24.52 -18.88 15.17
N GLU A 91 -24.57 -19.34 16.42
CA GLU A 91 -24.10 -20.68 16.77
C GLU A 91 -24.95 -21.73 16.05
N ASN A 92 -24.31 -22.61 15.27
CA ASN A 92 -24.47 -24.07 15.26
C ASN A 92 -24.06 -24.62 13.89
N THR A 93 -23.01 -25.43 13.84
CA THR A 93 -23.05 -26.86 13.43
C THR A 93 -21.64 -27.47 13.58
N SER A 94 -21.63 -28.65 14.21
CA SER A 94 -20.50 -29.47 14.66
C SER A 94 -19.48 -29.86 13.56
N PRO A 95 -18.16 -29.95 13.85
CA PRO A 95 -17.19 -30.54 12.95
C PRO A 95 -16.97 -32.03 13.29
N SER A 96 -17.45 -32.93 12.44
CA SER A 96 -16.92 -34.30 12.43
C SER A 96 -16.99 -34.92 11.04
N ALA A 97 -15.93 -34.74 10.28
CA ALA A 97 -15.54 -35.66 9.21
C ALA A 97 -14.07 -35.41 8.86
N LEU A 98 -13.24 -36.46 9.01
CA LEU A 98 -12.13 -36.87 8.14
C LEU A 98 -11.06 -37.60 8.99
N ALA A 99 -11.21 -38.92 9.08
CA ALA A 99 -10.07 -39.81 9.36
C ALA A 99 -9.28 -39.99 8.06
N PRO A 100 -7.93 -39.97 8.08
CA PRO A 100 -7.14 -40.36 6.93
C PRO A 100 -6.86 -41.87 6.98
N GLU A 101 -7.39 -42.61 6.00
CA GLU A 101 -6.91 -43.94 5.65
C GLU A 101 -5.54 -43.81 4.98
N LEU A 102 -4.49 -44.32 5.62
CA LEU A 102 -3.15 -44.44 5.05
C LEU A 102 -3.06 -45.75 4.27
N GLY A 103 -3.24 -45.67 2.95
CA GLY A 103 -2.90 -46.75 2.04
C GLY A 103 -1.38 -46.87 1.87
N LEU A 104 -0.76 -47.87 2.53
CA LEU A 104 0.54 -48.38 2.10
C LEU A 104 0.32 -49.44 1.01
N GLY A 105 0.59 -49.05 -0.24
CA GLY A 105 0.79 -49.98 -1.34
C GLY A 105 2.20 -50.57 -1.28
N SER A 106 2.28 -51.90 -1.41
CA SER A 106 3.50 -52.69 -1.58
C SER A 106 3.99 -52.68 -3.02
#